data_AF-A0AAU2GPY6-F1
#
_entry.id   AF-A0AAU2GPY6-F1
#
_cell.length_a   1.000
_cell.length_b   1.000
_cell.length_c   1.000
_cell.angle_alpha   90.00
_cell.angle_beta   90.00
_cell.angle_gamma   90.00
#
_symmetry.space_group_name_H-M   'P 1'
#
loop_
_entity.id
_entity.type
_entity.pdbx_description
1 polymer ?
#
loop_
_entity_poly.entity_id
_entity_poly.type
_entity_poly.pdbx_seq_one_letter_code
_entity_poly.pdbx_strand_id
1 'polypeptide(L)'
;MPLSFRSTRPRTPARVPRLALVAVIMVLLSAGAVIAVREGRASGLLPERSWGPWTDGGIEGWSTHVRLNRWGDAAEADIHLGKAEDLTLRAYGKTASVTSTMDPTVFTLTPDGRLTARRLSAP
;
A
#
# COMPACT_ATOMS: atom_id res chain seq x y z
N MET A 1 -13.03 -64.11 41.37
CA MET A 1 -12.38 -63.10 40.50
C MET A 1 -13.38 -62.59 39.47
N PRO A 2 -13.80 -61.32 39.48
CA PRO A 2 -14.50 -60.73 38.34
C PRO A 2 -13.60 -59.76 37.56
N LEU A 3 -13.68 -59.83 36.23
CA LEU A 3 -12.93 -59.00 35.28
C LEU A 3 -13.47 -57.55 35.28
N SER A 4 -12.57 -56.58 35.44
CA SER A 4 -12.88 -55.15 35.40
C SER A 4 -13.02 -54.67 33.94
N PHE A 5 -14.23 -54.26 33.55
CA PHE A 5 -14.44 -53.52 32.30
C PHE A 5 -14.04 -52.06 32.49
N ARG A 6 -12.93 -51.65 31.87
CA ARG A 6 -12.45 -50.26 31.86
C ARG A 6 -13.27 -49.47 30.85
N SER A 7 -14.07 -48.53 31.34
CA SER A 7 -14.81 -47.55 30.53
C SER A 7 -13.83 -46.68 29.73
N THR A 8 -13.78 -46.85 28.42
CA THR A 8 -13.22 -45.85 27.49
C THR A 8 -14.27 -44.77 27.27
N ARG A 9 -14.16 -43.66 28.00
CA ARG A 9 -14.94 -42.45 27.67
C ARG A 9 -14.60 -42.01 26.24
N PRO A 10 -15.58 -41.76 25.37
CA PRO A 10 -15.31 -41.19 24.07
C PRO A 10 -14.70 -39.80 24.28
N ARG A 11 -13.51 -39.57 23.70
CA ARG A 11 -12.94 -38.24 23.56
C ARG A 11 -13.92 -37.42 22.73
N THR A 12 -14.64 -36.51 23.39
CA THR A 12 -15.50 -35.56 22.70
C THR A 12 -14.61 -34.77 21.72
N PRO A 13 -14.89 -34.77 20.41
CA PRO A 13 -14.14 -33.91 19.50
C PRO A 13 -14.34 -32.48 19.98
N ALA A 14 -13.24 -31.75 20.20
CA ALA A 14 -13.28 -30.35 20.55
C ALA A 14 -14.04 -29.61 19.44
N ARG A 15 -15.33 -29.33 19.65
CA ARG A 15 -16.08 -28.42 18.80
C ARG A 15 -15.43 -27.06 18.99
N VAL A 16 -14.58 -26.67 18.04
CA VAL A 16 -14.12 -25.29 17.95
C VAL A 16 -15.39 -24.44 17.87
N PRO A 17 -15.67 -23.56 18.83
CA PRO A 17 -16.86 -22.75 18.78
C PRO A 17 -16.80 -21.96 17.47
N ARG A 18 -17.90 -21.94 16.71
CA ARG A 18 -17.97 -21.22 15.42
C ARG A 18 -17.43 -19.77 15.53
N LEU A 19 -17.61 -19.16 16.71
CA LEU A 19 -17.07 -17.85 17.06
C LEU A 19 -15.53 -17.79 17.03
N ALA A 20 -14.82 -18.81 17.52
CA ALA A 20 -13.36 -18.87 17.46
C ALA A 20 -12.86 -19.02 16.01
N LEU A 21 -13.55 -19.82 15.19
CA LEU A 21 -13.21 -19.93 13.76
C LEU A 21 -13.43 -18.59 13.03
N VAL A 22 -14.56 -17.92 13.27
CA VAL A 22 -14.85 -16.60 12.70
C VAL A 22 -13.82 -15.56 13.14
N ALA A 23 -13.44 -15.57 14.42
CA ALA A 23 -12.40 -14.68 14.94
C ALA A 23 -11.06 -14.90 14.24
N VAL A 24 -10.64 -16.16 14.06
CA VAL A 24 -9.40 -16.50 13.35
C VAL A 24 -9.45 -16.04 11.89
N ILE A 25 -10.57 -16.26 11.19
CA ILE A 25 -10.75 -15.79 9.81
C ILE A 25 -10.63 -14.27 9.73
N MET A 26 -11.29 -13.54 10.64
CA MET A 26 -11.21 -12.08 10.69
C MET A 26 -9.77 -11.59 10.92
N VAL A 27 -9.02 -12.22 11.82
CA VAL A 27 -7.61 -11.89 12.08
C VAL A 27 -6.76 -12.13 10.84
N LEU A 28 -6.92 -13.29 10.18
CA LEU A 28 -6.16 -13.62 8.97
C LEU A 28 -6.47 -12.68 7.81
N LEU A 29 -7.74 -12.33 7.59
CA LEU A 29 -8.14 -11.36 6.57
C LEU A 29 -7.57 -9.97 6.85
N SER A 30 -7.60 -9.54 8.12
CA SER A 30 -7.04 -8.26 8.54
C SER A 30 -5.52 -8.21 8.33
N ALA A 31 -4.81 -9.27 8.74
CA ALA A 31 -3.37 -9.38 8.54
C ALA A 31 -3.02 -9.41 7.04
N GLY A 32 -3.78 -10.17 6.23
CA GLY A 32 -3.61 -10.22 4.79
C GLY A 32 -3.81 -8.86 4.12
N ALA A 33 -4.84 -8.11 4.53
CA ALA A 33 -5.09 -6.76 4.04
C ALA A 33 -3.95 -5.79 4.39
N VAL A 34 -3.43 -5.85 5.62
CA VAL A 34 -2.28 -5.02 6.04
C VAL A 34 -1.03 -5.34 5.21
N ILE A 35 -0.76 -6.62 4.96
CA ILE A 35 0.38 -7.04 4.13
C ILE A 35 0.19 -6.54 2.69
N ALA A 36 -0.99 -6.76 2.09
CA ALA A 36 -1.28 -6.31 0.74
C ALA A 36 -1.16 -4.79 0.58
N VAL A 37 -1.56 -4.01 1.59
CA VAL A 37 -1.37 -2.55 1.63
C VAL A 37 0.11 -2.18 1.70
N ARG A 38 0.88 -2.82 2.59
CA ARG A 38 2.33 -2.56 2.72
C ARG A 38 3.11 -2.90 1.44
N GLU A 39 2.69 -3.95 0.75
CA GLU A 39 3.29 -4.36 -0.53
C GLU A 39 2.79 -3.52 -1.71
N GLY A 40 1.87 -2.58 -1.51
CA GLY A 40 1.29 -1.76 -2.58
C GLY A 40 0.29 -2.49 -3.48
N ARG A 41 -0.06 -3.74 -3.16
CA ARG A 41 -1.03 -4.57 -3.91
C ARG A 41 -2.48 -4.12 -3.71
N ALA A 42 -2.74 -3.32 -2.68
CA ALA A 42 -4.06 -2.77 -2.37
C ALA A 42 -4.00 -1.25 -2.16
N SER A 43 -3.36 -0.55 -3.10
CA SER A 43 -3.11 0.90 -3.06
C SER A 43 -4.36 1.77 -2.85
N GLY A 44 -5.52 1.34 -3.36
CA GLY A 44 -6.80 2.04 -3.17
C GLY A 44 -7.40 1.95 -1.76
N LEU A 45 -6.75 1.22 -0.84
CA LEU A 45 -7.24 1.04 0.54
C LEU A 45 -6.51 1.91 1.57
N LEU A 46 -5.58 2.77 1.14
CA LEU A 46 -4.89 3.70 2.03
C LEU A 46 -5.85 4.80 2.50
N PRO A 47 -6.15 4.90 3.82
CA PRO A 47 -7.03 5.94 4.31
C PRO A 47 -6.39 7.31 4.13
N GLU A 48 -7.17 8.35 3.83
CA GLU A 48 -6.62 9.70 3.59
C GLU A 48 -5.78 10.21 4.77
N ARG A 49 -6.22 9.93 6.01
CA ARG A 49 -5.48 10.27 7.23
C ARG A 49 -4.10 9.61 7.34
N SER A 50 -3.77 8.61 6.52
CA SER A 50 -2.47 7.94 6.56
C SER A 50 -1.40 8.69 5.77
N TRP A 51 -1.78 9.68 4.97
CA TRP A 51 -0.85 10.55 4.26
C TRP A 51 -0.27 11.62 5.18
N GLY A 52 1.01 11.90 4.99
CA GLY A 52 1.71 13.00 5.62
C GLY A 52 1.39 14.35 4.95
N PRO A 53 1.97 15.44 5.47
CA PRO A 53 1.84 16.74 4.85
C PRO A 53 2.45 16.74 3.45
N TRP A 54 1.93 17.62 2.60
CA TRP A 54 2.57 17.95 1.34
C TRP A 54 3.89 18.69 1.59
N THR A 55 4.89 18.33 0.81
CA THR A 55 6.19 19.01 0.75
C THR A 55 6.33 19.63 -0.62
N ASP A 56 6.47 20.95 -0.64
CA ASP A 56 6.60 21.73 -1.87
C ASP A 56 8.03 21.65 -2.40
N GLY A 57 8.15 21.67 -3.73
CA GLY A 57 9.41 21.67 -4.43
C GLY A 57 9.25 22.22 -5.85
N GLY A 58 10.32 22.07 -6.62
CA GLY A 58 10.26 22.38 -8.04
C GLY A 58 11.35 21.66 -8.83
N ILE A 59 11.03 21.29 -10.05
CA ILE A 59 11.92 20.58 -10.97
C ILE A 59 11.78 21.21 -12.35
N GLU A 60 12.86 21.77 -12.91
CA GLU A 60 12.90 22.28 -14.30
C GLU A 60 11.74 23.25 -14.67
N GLY A 61 11.32 24.12 -13.74
CA GLY A 61 10.23 25.08 -13.96
C GLY A 61 8.83 24.57 -13.61
N TRP A 62 8.72 23.31 -13.21
CA TRP A 62 7.51 22.71 -12.67
C TRP A 62 7.43 22.93 -11.17
N SER A 63 6.24 23.27 -10.68
CA SER A 63 5.91 23.23 -9.25
C SER A 63 5.53 21.81 -8.88
N THR A 64 6.09 21.30 -7.79
CA THR A 64 5.83 19.93 -7.34
C THR A 64 5.40 19.92 -5.88
N HIS A 65 4.43 19.06 -5.57
CA HIS A 65 3.98 18.80 -4.21
C HIS A 65 4.09 17.29 -4.01
N VAL A 66 4.89 16.84 -3.04
CA VAL A 66 5.06 15.41 -2.76
C VAL A 66 4.64 15.11 -1.33
N ARG A 67 3.90 14.02 -1.12
CA ARG A 67 3.57 13.52 0.21
C ARG A 67 3.85 12.03 0.31
N LEU A 68 4.19 11.61 1.52
CA LEU A 68 4.47 10.22 1.86
C LEU A 68 3.35 9.60 2.66
N ASN A 69 3.14 8.31 2.48
CA ASN A 69 2.26 7.53 3.34
C ASN A 69 3.02 7.05 4.58
N ARG A 70 2.38 7.09 5.75
CA ARG A 70 2.99 6.65 7.01
C ARG A 70 2.70 5.19 7.38
N TRP A 71 1.79 4.52 6.67
CA TRP A 71 1.37 3.15 6.95
C TRP A 71 2.03 2.11 6.04
N GLY A 72 2.61 2.53 4.91
CA GLY A 72 3.33 1.69 3.98
C GLY A 72 4.27 2.49 3.08
N ASP A 73 5.05 1.78 2.28
CA ASP A 73 5.95 2.39 1.29
C ASP A 73 5.09 2.95 0.15
N ALA A 74 4.74 4.23 0.22
CA ALA A 74 3.96 4.88 -0.82
C ALA A 74 4.18 6.40 -0.84
N ALA A 75 4.15 6.95 -2.04
CA ALA A 75 4.26 8.37 -2.29
C ALA A 75 3.23 8.84 -3.32
N GLU A 76 2.79 10.07 -3.17
CA GLU A 76 1.96 10.77 -4.13
C GLU A 76 2.63 12.11 -4.49
N ALA A 77 2.58 12.46 -5.77
CA ALA A 77 3.13 13.72 -6.26
C ALA A 77 2.12 14.41 -7.18
N ASP A 78 1.85 15.68 -6.92
CA ASP A 78 1.13 16.57 -7.83
C ASP A 78 2.11 17.56 -8.46
N ILE A 79 2.09 17.63 -9.79
CA ILE A 79 3.10 18.29 -10.62
C ILE A 79 2.37 19.27 -11.53
N HIS A 80 2.78 20.54 -11.51
CA HIS A 80 2.06 21.63 -12.20
C HIS A 80 3.03 22.48 -13.03
N LEU A 81 2.65 22.83 -14.25
CA LEU A 81 3.31 23.86 -15.07
C LEU A 81 2.32 25.01 -15.31
N GLY A 82 2.55 26.12 -14.62
CA GLY A 82 1.67 27.28 -14.71
C GLY A 82 0.26 26.95 -14.23
N LYS A 83 -0.75 27.20 -15.08
CA LYS A 83 -2.18 26.98 -14.77
C LYS A 83 -2.86 25.96 -15.69
N ALA A 84 -2.11 25.35 -16.61
CA ALA A 84 -2.69 24.62 -17.73
C ALA A 84 -2.37 23.12 -17.70
N GLU A 85 -1.34 22.74 -16.97
CA GLU A 85 -0.70 21.44 -17.11
C GLU A 85 -0.49 20.84 -15.73
N ASP A 86 -1.28 19.81 -15.42
CA ASP A 86 -1.28 19.11 -14.13
C ASP A 86 -1.09 17.59 -14.34
N LEU A 87 -0.30 16.99 -13.47
CA LEU A 87 -0.03 15.55 -13.47
C LEU A 87 0.04 15.05 -12.02
N THR A 88 -0.76 14.02 -11.70
CA THR A 88 -0.66 13.28 -10.44
C THR A 88 0.03 11.93 -10.67
N LEU A 89 1.06 11.64 -9.87
CA LEU A 89 1.74 10.35 -9.81
C LEU A 89 1.51 9.69 -8.46
N ARG A 90 1.32 8.36 -8.46
CA ARG A 90 1.10 7.58 -7.25
C ARG A 90 1.93 6.30 -7.28
N ALA A 91 2.97 6.25 -6.45
CA ALA A 91 3.88 5.11 -6.33
C ALA A 91 3.54 4.31 -5.07
N TYR A 92 3.38 2.98 -5.20
CA TYR A 92 2.90 2.12 -4.12
C TYR A 92 3.75 0.86 -3.95
N GLY A 93 3.95 0.45 -2.70
CA GLY A 93 4.76 -0.71 -2.35
C GLY A 93 6.25 -0.39 -2.38
N LYS A 94 7.08 -1.35 -1.99
CA LYS A 94 8.50 -1.09 -1.67
C LYS A 94 9.36 -0.65 -2.86
N THR A 95 9.01 -1.03 -4.09
CA THR A 95 9.89 -0.86 -5.26
C THR A 95 9.17 -0.37 -6.52
N ALA A 96 7.86 -0.12 -6.48
CA ALA A 96 7.12 0.23 -7.69
C ALA A 96 7.22 1.73 -7.96
N SER A 97 8.24 2.12 -8.72
CA SER A 97 8.32 3.46 -9.29
C SER A 97 7.25 3.64 -10.37
N VAL A 98 6.64 4.81 -10.42
CA VAL A 98 5.68 5.18 -11.47
C VAL A 98 6.29 6.26 -12.34
N THR A 99 6.06 6.15 -13.65
CA THR A 99 6.55 7.11 -14.63
C THR A 99 5.40 7.61 -15.48
N SER A 100 5.36 8.92 -15.77
CA SER A 100 4.45 9.50 -16.74
C SER A 100 5.19 10.53 -17.60
N THR A 101 4.73 10.71 -18.83
CA THR A 101 5.32 11.61 -19.81
C THR A 101 4.39 12.79 -20.05
N MET A 102 4.96 13.98 -19.97
CA MET A 102 4.36 15.23 -20.38
C MET A 102 5.35 15.91 -21.33
N ASP A 103 5.17 15.66 -22.63
CA ASP A 103 6.21 15.94 -23.63
C ASP A 103 6.75 17.37 -23.55
N PRO A 104 8.09 17.55 -23.54
CA PRO A 104 9.13 16.54 -23.71
C PRO A 104 9.66 15.93 -22.39
N THR A 105 8.97 16.10 -21.27
CA THR A 105 9.46 15.75 -19.93
C THR A 105 8.90 14.42 -19.44
N VAL A 106 9.75 13.55 -18.90
CA VAL A 106 9.35 12.30 -18.24
C VAL A 106 9.56 12.44 -16.75
N PHE A 107 8.49 12.27 -15.98
CA PHE A 107 8.51 12.29 -14.52
C PHE A 107 8.52 10.87 -13.98
N THR A 108 9.37 10.62 -13.01
CA THR A 108 9.42 9.35 -12.27
C THR A 108 9.30 9.62 -10.78
N LEU A 109 8.34 8.97 -10.13
CA LEU A 109 8.12 9.00 -8.69
C LEU A 109 8.44 7.63 -8.10
N THR A 110 9.26 7.60 -7.06
CA THR A 110 9.52 6.40 -6.25
C THR A 110 8.63 6.36 -5.00
N PRO A 111 8.41 5.18 -4.40
CA PRO A 111 7.59 5.04 -3.18
C PRO A 111 8.13 5.77 -1.93
N ASP A 112 9.43 6.08 -1.89
CA ASP A 112 10.08 6.89 -0.85
C ASP A 112 9.99 8.40 -1.12
N GLY A 113 9.27 8.82 -2.17
CA GLY A 113 8.98 10.22 -2.47
C GLY A 113 10.05 10.92 -3.30
N ARG A 114 11.00 10.18 -3.87
CA ARG A 114 11.94 10.78 -4.81
C ARG A 114 11.23 11.02 -6.14
N LEU A 115 10.98 12.28 -6.43
CA LEU A 115 10.48 12.73 -7.72
C LEU A 115 11.66 13.23 -8.58
N THR A 116 11.76 12.73 -9.81
CA THR A 116 12.75 13.17 -10.78
C THR A 116 12.08 13.49 -12.11
N ALA A 117 12.61 14.48 -12.83
CA ALA A 117 12.25 14.75 -14.21
C ALA A 117 13.46 14.53 -15.11
N ARG A 118 13.21 14.08 -16.34
CA ARG A 118 14.19 14.07 -17.42
C ARG A 118 13.55 14.55 -18.70
N ARG A 119 14.24 15.42 -19.44
CA ARG A 119 13.81 15.79 -20.78
C ARG A 119 14.17 14.69 -21.78
N LEU A 120 13.19 14.25 -22.56
CA LEU A 120 13.41 13.46 -23.76
C LEU A 120 14.17 14.33 -24.75
N SER A 121 15.37 13.91 -25.11
CA SER A 121 16.08 14.53 -26.22
C SER A 121 15.30 14.24 -27.50
N ALA A 122 15.09 15.26 -28.33
CA ALA A 122 14.59 15.05 -29.67
C ALA A 122 15.57 14.12 -30.42
N PRO A 123 15.07 13.22 -31.29
CA PRO A 123 15.91 12.34 -32.10
C PRO A 123 16.88 13.11 -33.00
#